data_AF-A0A4P6BBR6-F1
#
_entry.id   AF-A0A4P6BBR6-F1
#
_cell.length_a   1.000
_cell.length_b   1.000
_cell.length_c   1.000
_cell.angle_alpha   90.00
_cell.angle_beta   90.00
_cell.angle_gamma   90.00
#
_symmetry.space_group_name_H-M   'P 1'
#
loop_
_entity.id
_entity.type
_entity.pdbx_description
1 polymer ?
#
loop_
_entity_poly.entity_id
_entity_poly.type
_entity_poly.pdbx_seq_one_letter_code
_entity_poly.pdbx_strand_id
1 'polypeptide(L)'
;MAKQRAVITAVRPDSIAAALGINPGDVLVAINGERVPDLIVYRYLCAGENLEVEIEKPGGERWLLEIEKDYDEDLGLEFASATFDGLRRCGNKCLFCFVDQMPRGLRPGLYIKDDDYRYSFLHGNFITLTNLKPGDWEYILRWHLSPLYISVHTTNPQLRSKLLGNPRGGEIMAQLRKLAASGIQMHTQIVLCPGLNDGPELERTVKDLSSLFPAVQSIAVVPVGLTSRREHLFPLRRVTPEEAAAIVNRIAAWQVGFRRRFGCGLVYGADEFYLLANLPLPAASYYDDFPQTENGVGLTRLFLDDFEAVLANLNRPEIQTRRVIIATGTLAAPVLEGLVQEVMARAGNLEARVVPVTNFFFGPQVTVAGLLTGRDLLRGLKEAASWVREKDGVILIPDVMLKRDAPVFLDDLTPEMLAAELKVDVEVVPATGKGLVAGCCGHVVIQ
;
A
#
# COMPACT_ATOMS: atom_id res chain seq x y z
N MET A 1 -2.62 11.69 -28.38
CA MET A 1 -2.86 10.46 -27.60
C MET A 1 -1.71 9.53 -27.92
N ALA A 2 -1.00 9.01 -26.92
CA ALA A 2 0.00 7.98 -27.19
C ALA A 2 -0.69 6.82 -27.91
N LYS A 3 -0.09 6.28 -28.97
CA LYS A 3 -0.65 5.13 -29.68
C LYS A 3 -0.64 3.96 -28.69
N GLN A 4 -1.82 3.45 -28.33
CA GLN A 4 -1.98 2.28 -27.47
C GLN A 4 -1.29 1.09 -28.14
N ARG A 5 -0.22 0.57 -27.53
CA ARG A 5 0.56 -0.54 -28.09
C ARG A 5 0.97 -1.48 -26.96
N ALA A 6 0.53 -2.72 -27.05
CA ALA A 6 0.94 -3.79 -26.16
C ALA A 6 2.34 -4.28 -26.57
N VAL A 7 3.36 -3.47 -26.29
CA VAL A 7 4.75 -3.79 -26.63
C VAL A 7 5.25 -4.89 -25.70
N ILE A 8 5.70 -5.99 -26.28
CA ILE A 8 6.28 -7.13 -25.56
C ILE A 8 7.70 -6.75 -25.17
N THR A 9 8.00 -6.77 -23.87
CA THR A 9 9.32 -6.42 -23.33
C THR A 9 10.18 -7.63 -23.03
N ALA A 10 9.56 -8.76 -22.71
CA ALA A 10 10.25 -10.02 -22.51
C ALA A 10 9.32 -11.17 -22.91
N VAL A 11 9.95 -12.30 -23.26
CA VAL A 11 9.27 -13.56 -23.53
C VAL A 11 9.92 -14.60 -22.64
N ARG A 12 9.12 -15.34 -21.87
CA ARG A 12 9.64 -16.38 -20.97
C ARG A 12 10.31 -17.49 -21.80
N PRO A 13 11.50 -17.97 -21.40
CA PRO A 13 12.07 -19.18 -21.98
C PRO A 13 11.09 -20.35 -21.85
N ASP A 14 11.14 -21.28 -22.81
CA ASP A 14 10.30 -22.48 -22.84
C ASP A 14 8.78 -22.21 -22.79
N SER A 15 8.34 -21.06 -23.32
CA SER A 15 6.93 -20.70 -23.45
C SER A 15 6.38 -20.90 -24.86
N ILE A 16 5.05 -20.93 -24.99
CA ILE A 16 4.35 -20.94 -26.28
C ILE A 16 4.85 -19.80 -27.18
N ALA A 17 4.93 -18.57 -26.64
CA ALA A 17 5.41 -17.42 -27.39
C ALA A 17 6.84 -17.59 -27.92
N ALA A 18 7.72 -18.20 -27.13
CA ALA A 18 9.09 -18.50 -27.57
C ALA A 18 9.10 -19.54 -28.71
N ALA A 19 8.30 -20.60 -28.60
CA ALA A 19 8.18 -21.64 -29.62
C ALA A 19 7.63 -21.09 -30.95
N LEU A 20 6.75 -20.09 -30.90
CA LEU A 20 6.16 -19.41 -32.06
C LEU A 20 7.00 -18.25 -32.60
N GLY A 21 8.21 -18.02 -32.05
CA GLY A 21 9.13 -16.99 -32.54
C GLY A 21 8.68 -15.56 -32.28
N ILE A 22 7.88 -15.34 -31.23
CA ILE A 22 7.57 -14.00 -30.72
C ILE A 22 8.79 -13.47 -29.96
N ASN A 23 9.17 -12.22 -30.21
CA ASN A 23 10.38 -11.62 -29.66
C ASN A 23 10.08 -10.31 -28.91
N PRO A 24 10.94 -9.91 -27.97
CA PRO A 24 10.91 -8.57 -27.40
C PRO A 24 10.94 -7.48 -28.50
N GLY A 25 10.07 -6.49 -28.38
CA GLY A 25 9.87 -5.43 -29.37
C GLY A 25 8.68 -5.68 -30.32
N ASP A 26 8.17 -6.90 -30.38
CA ASP A 26 6.91 -7.21 -31.05
C ASP A 26 5.72 -6.52 -30.33
N VAL A 27 4.63 -6.29 -31.06
CA VAL A 27 3.42 -5.65 -30.52
C VAL A 27 2.23 -6.59 -30.66
N LEU A 28 1.59 -6.92 -29.53
CA LEU A 28 0.32 -7.62 -29.53
C LEU A 28 -0.79 -6.68 -30.00
N VAL A 29 -1.49 -7.05 -31.09
CA VAL A 29 -2.53 -6.22 -31.72
C VAL A 29 -3.91 -6.64 -31.23
N ALA A 30 -4.21 -7.93 -31.32
CA ALA A 30 -5.49 -8.50 -30.96
C ALA A 30 -5.35 -9.98 -30.57
N ILE A 31 -6.33 -10.48 -29.81
CA ILE A 31 -6.53 -11.91 -29.57
C ILE A 31 -7.99 -12.20 -29.92
N ASN A 32 -8.25 -13.18 -30.77
CA ASN A 32 -9.59 -13.53 -31.27
C ASN A 32 -10.35 -12.33 -31.85
N GLY A 33 -9.64 -11.48 -32.62
CA GLY A 33 -10.17 -10.23 -33.19
C GLY A 33 -10.45 -9.11 -32.19
N GLU A 34 -10.28 -9.35 -30.88
CA GLU A 34 -10.48 -8.35 -29.83
C GLU A 34 -9.17 -7.63 -29.50
N ARG A 35 -9.23 -6.29 -29.45
CA ARG A 35 -8.07 -5.48 -29.08
C ARG A 35 -7.69 -5.72 -27.63
N VAL A 36 -6.38 -5.66 -27.36
CA VAL A 36 -5.82 -5.83 -26.01
C VAL A 36 -5.37 -4.47 -25.48
N PRO A 37 -6.21 -3.74 -24.71
CA PRO A 37 -5.87 -2.41 -24.22
C PRO A 37 -4.93 -2.39 -23.01
N ASP A 38 -4.89 -3.48 -22.25
CA ASP A 38 -4.19 -3.63 -20.99
C ASP A 38 -4.07 -5.12 -20.59
N LEU A 39 -3.39 -5.36 -19.47
CA LEU A 39 -3.13 -6.69 -18.94
C LEU A 39 -4.42 -7.42 -18.49
N ILE A 40 -5.50 -6.69 -18.19
CA ILE A 40 -6.77 -7.30 -17.75
C ILE A 40 -7.40 -8.03 -18.92
N VAL A 41 -7.58 -7.34 -20.04
CA VAL A 41 -8.14 -7.95 -21.25
C VAL A 41 -7.21 -9.03 -21.78
N TYR A 42 -5.90 -8.82 -21.75
CA TYR A 42 -4.92 -9.85 -22.12
C TYR A 42 -5.16 -11.15 -21.36
N ARG A 43 -5.19 -11.09 -20.02
CA ARG A 43 -5.40 -12.27 -19.17
C ARG A 43 -6.75 -12.93 -19.40
N TYR A 44 -7.80 -12.12 -19.59
CA TYR A 44 -9.13 -12.65 -19.88
C TYR A 44 -9.14 -13.43 -21.20
N LEU A 45 -8.62 -12.83 -22.28
CA LEU A 45 -8.62 -13.46 -23.60
C LEU A 45 -7.71 -14.69 -23.65
N CYS A 46 -6.58 -14.66 -22.92
CA CYS A 46 -5.67 -15.80 -22.82
C CYS A 46 -6.23 -16.99 -22.03
N ALA A 47 -7.35 -16.85 -21.31
CA ALA A 47 -7.97 -17.96 -20.60
C ALA A 47 -8.66 -18.96 -21.56
N GLY A 48 -8.81 -18.63 -22.85
CA GLY A 48 -9.30 -19.56 -23.86
C GLY A 48 -8.25 -20.60 -24.27
N GLU A 49 -8.71 -21.79 -24.68
CA GLU A 49 -7.86 -22.88 -25.18
C GLU A 49 -7.42 -22.65 -26.63
N ASN A 50 -8.30 -22.05 -27.45
CA ASN A 50 -8.04 -21.74 -28.85
C ASN A 50 -7.94 -20.23 -29.03
N LEU A 51 -6.74 -19.76 -29.41
CA LEU A 51 -6.42 -18.35 -29.55
C LEU A 51 -5.92 -18.04 -30.96
N GLU A 52 -6.53 -17.05 -31.59
CA GLU A 52 -6.00 -16.39 -32.79
C GLU A 52 -5.29 -15.11 -32.36
N VAL A 53 -3.96 -15.12 -32.36
CA VAL A 53 -3.12 -14.04 -31.85
C VAL A 53 -2.53 -13.23 -33.00
N GLU A 54 -2.87 -11.95 -33.06
CA GLU A 54 -2.31 -11.00 -34.02
C GLU A 54 -1.09 -10.28 -33.43
N ILE A 55 0.08 -10.45 -34.06
CA ILE A 55 1.34 -9.78 -33.68
C ILE A 55 1.81 -8.87 -34.81
N GLU A 56 2.23 -7.65 -34.48
CA GLU A 56 2.91 -6.73 -35.39
C GLU A 56 4.41 -6.68 -35.05
N LYS A 57 5.26 -7.09 -36.00
CA LYS A 57 6.73 -7.04 -35.89
C LYS A 57 7.23 -5.60 -35.98
N PRO A 58 8.46 -5.29 -35.51
CA PRO A 58 9.06 -3.95 -35.63
C PRO A 58 9.09 -3.38 -37.06
N GLY A 59 9.18 -4.26 -38.07
CA GLY A 59 9.15 -3.88 -39.49
C GLY A 59 7.75 -3.58 -40.06
N GLY A 60 6.68 -3.73 -39.27
CA GLY A 60 5.29 -3.53 -39.69
C GLY A 60 4.61 -4.77 -40.29
N GLU A 61 5.35 -5.88 -40.43
CA GLU A 61 4.79 -7.18 -40.80
C GLU A 61 3.82 -7.67 -39.72
N ARG A 62 2.68 -8.24 -40.13
CA ARG A 62 1.68 -8.79 -39.22
C ARG A 62 1.63 -10.30 -39.34
N TRP A 63 1.71 -10.97 -38.19
CA TRP A 63 1.56 -12.41 -38.05
C TRP A 63 0.23 -12.72 -37.40
N LEU A 64 -0.47 -13.72 -37.93
CA LEU A 64 -1.64 -14.33 -37.32
C LEU A 64 -1.21 -15.72 -36.86
N LEU A 65 -1.26 -15.96 -35.55
CA LEU A 65 -0.81 -17.20 -34.94
C LEU A 65 -2.03 -17.92 -34.35
N GLU A 66 -2.29 -19.13 -34.81
CA GLU A 66 -3.29 -20.01 -34.20
C GLU A 66 -2.61 -20.83 -33.11
N ILE A 67 -3.13 -20.76 -31.89
CA ILE A 67 -2.56 -21.37 -30.69
C ILE A 67 -3.64 -22.24 -30.04
N GLU A 68 -3.34 -23.52 -29.88
CA GLU A 68 -4.09 -24.46 -29.05
C GLU A 68 -3.28 -24.73 -27.78
N LYS A 69 -3.88 -24.53 -26.62
CA LYS A 69 -3.23 -24.67 -25.31
C LYS A 69 -4.21 -25.12 -24.23
N ASP A 70 -3.69 -25.58 -23.10
CA ASP A 70 -4.51 -25.80 -21.91
C ASP A 70 -5.01 -24.45 -21.35
N TYR A 71 -6.16 -24.46 -20.66
CA TYR A 71 -6.80 -23.22 -20.18
C TYR A 71 -5.93 -22.45 -19.15
N ASP A 72 -5.10 -23.15 -18.39
CA ASP A 72 -4.21 -22.60 -17.37
C ASP A 72 -2.80 -22.28 -17.89
N GLU A 73 -2.49 -22.69 -19.13
CA GLU A 73 -1.21 -22.41 -19.75
C GLU A 73 -1.14 -20.94 -20.23
N ASP A 74 -0.09 -20.23 -19.82
CA ASP A 74 0.13 -18.82 -20.18
C ASP A 74 1.09 -18.70 -21.37
N LEU A 75 0.81 -17.75 -22.28
CA LEU A 75 1.60 -17.57 -23.51
C LEU A 75 3.07 -17.23 -23.25
N GLY A 76 3.43 -16.70 -22.08
CA GLY A 76 4.80 -16.31 -21.74
C GLY A 76 5.18 -14.90 -22.15
N LEU A 77 4.20 -14.03 -22.41
CA LEU A 77 4.43 -12.63 -22.78
C LEU A 77 4.51 -11.72 -21.55
N GLU A 78 5.53 -10.87 -21.51
CA GLU A 78 5.68 -9.83 -20.50
C GLU A 78 5.62 -8.45 -21.14
N PHE A 79 4.97 -7.51 -20.45
CA PHE A 79 4.74 -6.14 -20.92
C PHE A 79 5.34 -5.13 -19.94
N ALA A 80 5.72 -3.96 -20.46
CA ALA A 80 6.33 -2.87 -19.67
C ALA A 80 5.42 -2.33 -18.55
N SER A 81 4.11 -2.40 -18.75
CA SER A 81 3.11 -1.80 -17.88
C SER A 81 1.82 -2.61 -17.91
N ALA A 82 1.05 -2.54 -16.82
CA ALA A 82 -0.29 -3.10 -16.76
C ALA A 82 -1.24 -2.45 -17.78
N THR A 83 -0.96 -1.24 -18.25
CA THR A 83 -1.82 -0.47 -19.17
C THR A 83 -1.04 0.00 -20.39
N PHE A 84 -1.56 -0.24 -21.59
CA PHE A 84 -0.81 0.00 -22.84
C PHE A 84 -1.05 1.38 -23.47
N ASP A 85 -1.97 2.15 -22.91
CA ASP A 85 -2.21 3.57 -23.22
C ASP A 85 -1.61 4.52 -22.16
N GLY A 86 -0.92 3.95 -21.16
CA GLY A 86 -0.34 4.67 -20.03
C GLY A 86 -1.30 4.87 -18.87
N LEU A 87 -0.72 5.26 -17.74
CA LEU A 87 -1.44 5.47 -16.48
C LEU A 87 -2.34 6.71 -16.54
N ARG A 88 -3.60 6.55 -16.13
CA ARG A 88 -4.53 7.68 -15.97
C ARG A 88 -4.19 8.49 -14.74
N ARG A 89 -4.08 9.81 -14.94
CA ARG A 89 -3.73 10.75 -13.89
C ARG A 89 -4.97 11.33 -13.21
N CYS A 90 -4.82 11.58 -11.91
CA CYS A 90 -5.81 12.26 -11.09
C CYS A 90 -5.93 13.74 -11.49
N GLY A 91 -7.17 14.20 -11.68
CA GLY A 91 -7.48 15.61 -11.94
C GLY A 91 -7.88 16.41 -10.70
N ASN A 92 -7.91 15.78 -9.52
CA ASN A 92 -8.37 16.40 -8.29
C ASN A 92 -7.32 17.33 -7.67
N LYS A 93 -7.82 18.30 -6.89
CA LYS A 93 -7.05 19.27 -6.11
C LYS A 93 -7.42 19.14 -4.64
N CYS A 94 -7.27 17.92 -4.11
CA CYS A 94 -7.78 17.60 -2.78
C CYS A 94 -7.10 18.47 -1.70
N LEU A 95 -7.86 18.94 -0.73
CA LEU A 95 -7.33 19.76 0.38
C LEU A 95 -6.24 19.02 1.19
N PHE A 96 -6.31 17.68 1.17
CA PHE A 96 -5.42 16.76 1.88
C PHE A 96 -4.49 15.96 0.93
N CYS A 97 -4.35 16.34 -0.35
CA CYS A 97 -3.55 15.57 -1.30
C CYS A 97 -2.09 15.44 -0.80
N PHE A 98 -1.63 14.22 -0.50
CA PHE A 98 -0.27 13.99 0.00
C PHE A 98 0.81 14.38 -1.02
N VAL A 99 0.56 14.10 -2.31
CA VAL A 99 1.48 14.43 -3.41
C VAL A 99 1.73 15.94 -3.52
N ASP A 100 0.73 16.79 -3.26
CA ASP A 100 0.89 18.25 -3.29
C ASP A 100 1.76 18.79 -2.15
N GLN A 101 1.99 18.00 -1.11
CA GLN A 101 2.81 18.34 0.07
C GLN A 101 4.19 17.67 0.02
N MET A 102 4.57 17.05 -1.10
CA MET A 102 5.89 16.43 -1.18
C MET A 102 6.99 17.47 -1.38
N PRO A 103 8.16 17.29 -0.75
CA PRO A 103 9.36 18.04 -1.08
C PRO A 103 9.70 17.94 -2.57
N ARG A 104 10.34 18.96 -3.13
CA ARG A 104 10.83 18.98 -4.52
C ARG A 104 12.13 18.18 -4.66
N GLY A 105 12.43 17.72 -5.87
CA GLY A 105 13.70 17.08 -6.21
C GLY A 105 13.76 15.56 -5.95
N LEU A 106 12.63 14.93 -5.64
CA LEU A 106 12.52 13.48 -5.54
C LEU A 106 12.38 12.84 -6.92
N ARG A 107 12.43 11.50 -6.97
CA ARG A 107 12.20 10.74 -8.20
C ARG A 107 10.84 11.06 -8.84
N PRO A 108 10.76 11.18 -10.19
CA PRO A 108 9.54 11.58 -10.89
C PRO A 108 8.30 10.74 -10.56
N GLY A 109 8.49 9.43 -10.34
CA GLY A 109 7.41 8.50 -10.04
C GLY A 109 6.61 8.83 -8.78
N LEU A 110 7.23 9.48 -7.78
CA LEU A 110 6.53 9.87 -6.56
C LEU A 110 5.50 10.99 -6.82
N TYR A 111 5.75 11.87 -7.79
CA TYR A 111 4.86 13.01 -8.08
C TYR A 111 3.67 12.64 -8.96
N ILE A 112 3.56 11.37 -9.34
CA ILE A 112 2.44 10.89 -10.13
C ILE A 112 1.22 10.74 -9.21
N LYS A 113 0.17 11.51 -9.48
CA LYS A 113 -1.15 11.26 -8.91
C LYS A 113 -1.90 10.31 -9.83
N ASP A 114 -2.08 9.07 -9.41
CA ASP A 114 -2.89 8.10 -10.12
C ASP A 114 -4.36 8.20 -9.71
N ASP A 115 -5.24 7.82 -10.64
CA ASP A 115 -6.68 7.66 -10.43
C ASP A 115 -7.19 6.70 -11.53
N ASP A 116 -6.52 5.56 -11.69
CA ASP A 116 -6.77 4.60 -12.77
C ASP A 116 -7.51 3.36 -12.24
N TYR A 117 -8.72 3.12 -12.73
CA TYR A 117 -9.56 2.02 -12.27
C TYR A 117 -8.96 0.63 -12.56
N ARG A 118 -8.06 0.52 -13.55
CA ARG A 118 -7.38 -0.74 -13.87
C ARG A 118 -6.34 -1.07 -12.81
N TYR A 119 -5.62 -0.06 -12.31
CA TYR A 119 -4.71 -0.20 -11.18
C TYR A 119 -5.47 -0.43 -9.87
N SER A 120 -6.69 0.10 -9.75
CA SER A 120 -7.57 -0.23 -8.62
C SER A 120 -7.87 -1.73 -8.55
N PHE A 121 -8.26 -2.33 -9.67
CA PHE A 121 -8.53 -3.76 -9.76
C PHE A 121 -7.25 -4.62 -9.62
N LEU A 122 -6.17 -4.25 -10.30
CA LEU A 122 -4.95 -5.06 -10.35
C LEU A 122 -4.09 -4.99 -9.08
N HIS A 123 -4.10 -3.84 -8.40
CA HIS A 123 -3.12 -3.53 -7.35
C HIS A 123 -3.75 -2.95 -6.07
N GLY A 124 -5.07 -2.78 -6.02
CA GLY A 124 -5.72 -2.21 -4.84
C GLY A 124 -5.60 -0.69 -4.71
N ASN A 125 -5.18 0.01 -5.77
CA ASN A 125 -5.03 1.47 -5.72
C ASN A 125 -6.39 2.16 -5.53
N PHE A 126 -6.44 3.11 -4.60
CA PHE A 126 -7.68 3.82 -4.28
C PHE A 126 -7.98 4.95 -5.28
N ILE A 127 -9.10 4.83 -5.98
CA ILE A 127 -9.56 5.79 -7.00
C ILE A 127 -10.72 6.65 -6.49
N THR A 128 -10.87 7.84 -7.07
CA THR A 128 -11.93 8.79 -6.70
C THR A 128 -13.19 8.68 -7.56
N LEU A 129 -13.10 7.95 -8.68
CA LEU A 129 -14.11 7.85 -9.76
C LEU A 129 -14.39 9.15 -10.53
N THR A 130 -13.75 10.26 -10.15
CA THR A 130 -14.07 11.59 -10.70
C THR A 130 -13.56 11.81 -12.13
N ASN A 131 -12.60 11.01 -12.58
CA ASN A 131 -12.02 11.11 -13.92
C ASN A 131 -12.61 10.08 -14.93
N LEU A 132 -13.56 9.23 -14.49
CA LEU A 132 -14.17 8.23 -15.36
C LEU A 132 -15.02 8.87 -16.47
N LYS A 133 -14.84 8.39 -17.70
CA LYS A 133 -15.61 8.74 -18.89
C LYS A 133 -16.66 7.66 -19.20
N PRO A 134 -17.66 7.91 -20.06
CA PRO A 134 -18.67 6.92 -20.43
C PRO A 134 -18.09 5.57 -20.88
N GLY A 135 -17.05 5.58 -21.73
CA GLY A 135 -16.38 4.34 -22.17
C GLY A 135 -15.62 3.61 -21.05
N ASP A 136 -15.18 4.32 -20.00
CA ASP A 136 -14.57 3.69 -18.84
C ASP A 136 -15.62 2.96 -18.00
N TRP A 137 -16.81 3.54 -17.87
CA TRP A 137 -17.94 2.85 -17.24
C TRP A 137 -18.33 1.60 -18.01
N GLU A 138 -18.44 1.69 -19.33
CA GLU A 138 -18.74 0.52 -20.17
C GLU A 138 -17.68 -0.56 -20.02
N TYR A 139 -16.40 -0.19 -20.01
CA TYR A 139 -15.29 -1.12 -19.80
C TYR A 139 -15.39 -1.82 -18.44
N ILE A 140 -15.55 -1.06 -17.34
CA ILE A 140 -15.64 -1.60 -15.97
C ILE A 140 -16.78 -2.62 -15.86
N LEU A 141 -17.91 -2.32 -16.49
CA LEU A 141 -19.10 -3.18 -16.47
C LEU A 141 -18.95 -4.41 -17.39
N ARG A 142 -18.42 -4.22 -18.61
CA ARG A 142 -18.21 -5.30 -19.59
C ARG A 142 -17.26 -6.36 -19.04
N TRP A 143 -16.14 -5.93 -18.44
CA TRP A 143 -15.10 -6.82 -17.92
C TRP A 143 -15.28 -7.16 -16.45
N HIS A 144 -16.37 -6.71 -15.82
CA HIS A 144 -16.73 -6.96 -14.43
C HIS A 144 -15.55 -6.76 -13.46
N LEU A 145 -14.92 -5.58 -13.51
CA LEU A 145 -13.76 -5.31 -12.64
C LEU A 145 -14.19 -5.25 -11.18
N SER A 146 -13.90 -6.30 -10.43
CA SER A 146 -14.30 -6.46 -9.04
C SER A 146 -13.25 -7.24 -8.25
N PRO A 147 -12.82 -6.76 -7.07
CA PRO A 147 -13.28 -5.55 -6.40
C PRO A 147 -12.61 -4.26 -6.93
N LEU A 148 -13.23 -3.10 -6.63
CA LEU A 148 -12.63 -1.77 -6.81
C LEU A 148 -12.36 -1.09 -5.46
N TYR A 149 -11.28 -0.33 -5.37
CA TYR A 149 -10.84 0.36 -4.17
C TYR A 149 -11.11 1.86 -4.31
N ILE A 150 -12.00 2.41 -3.50
CA ILE A 150 -12.62 3.72 -3.76
C ILE A 150 -12.43 4.69 -2.58
N SER A 151 -11.79 5.82 -2.89
CA SER A 151 -11.60 6.97 -2.01
C SER A 151 -12.88 7.80 -1.91
N VAL A 152 -13.69 7.55 -0.88
CA VAL A 152 -14.99 8.19 -0.67
C VAL A 152 -14.84 9.50 0.10
N HIS A 153 -14.14 9.47 1.24
CA HIS A 153 -13.95 10.58 2.20
C HIS A 153 -15.21 11.14 2.86
N THR A 154 -16.31 11.32 2.13
CA THR A 154 -17.63 11.68 2.66
C THR A 154 -18.72 11.38 1.64
N THR A 155 -19.92 11.03 2.08
CA THR A 155 -21.09 10.89 1.19
C THR A 155 -21.87 12.19 1.00
N ASN A 156 -21.46 13.27 1.67
CA ASN A 156 -22.01 14.60 1.47
C ASN A 156 -21.54 15.19 0.14
N PRO A 157 -22.44 15.43 -0.85
CA PRO A 157 -22.02 15.85 -2.18
C PRO A 157 -21.24 17.16 -2.22
N GLN A 158 -21.72 18.18 -1.49
CA GLN A 158 -21.11 19.50 -1.45
C GLN A 158 -19.75 19.46 -0.76
N LEU A 159 -19.68 18.75 0.37
CA LEU A 159 -18.43 18.58 1.10
C LEU A 159 -17.41 17.76 0.29
N ARG A 160 -17.81 16.67 -0.37
CA ARG A 160 -16.90 15.86 -1.19
C ARG A 160 -16.34 16.68 -2.36
N SER A 161 -17.18 17.45 -3.06
CA SER A 161 -16.70 18.32 -4.13
C SER A 161 -15.69 19.36 -3.63
N LYS A 162 -15.91 19.92 -2.43
CA LYS A 162 -14.97 20.83 -1.78
C LYS A 162 -13.67 20.12 -1.39
N LEU A 163 -13.76 18.95 -0.75
CA LEU A 163 -12.62 18.17 -0.28
C LEU A 163 -11.70 17.74 -1.43
N LEU A 164 -12.27 17.36 -2.58
CA LEU A 164 -11.52 16.94 -3.77
C LEU A 164 -11.12 18.10 -4.68
N GLY A 165 -11.70 19.29 -4.49
CA GLY A 165 -11.55 20.40 -5.44
C GLY A 165 -12.07 20.06 -6.85
N ASN A 166 -13.10 19.21 -6.93
CA ASN A 166 -13.67 18.70 -8.18
C ASN A 166 -15.20 18.62 -8.09
N PRO A 167 -15.95 19.33 -8.95
CA PRO A 167 -17.43 19.32 -8.93
C PRO A 167 -18.05 17.92 -9.09
N ARG A 168 -17.41 17.03 -9.88
CA ARG A 168 -17.85 15.64 -10.05
C ARG A 168 -17.72 14.81 -8.78
N GLY A 169 -17.00 15.32 -7.78
CA GLY A 169 -16.89 14.71 -6.46
C GLY A 169 -18.26 14.43 -5.82
N GLY A 170 -19.26 15.27 -6.08
CA GLY A 170 -20.60 15.12 -5.52
C GLY A 170 -21.39 13.90 -6.03
N GLU A 171 -20.94 13.24 -7.09
CA GLU A 171 -21.65 12.11 -7.73
C GLU A 171 -21.44 10.76 -7.02
N ILE A 172 -20.61 10.70 -5.97
CA ILE A 172 -20.09 9.44 -5.41
C ILE A 172 -21.19 8.41 -5.10
N MET A 173 -22.27 8.81 -4.43
CA MET A 173 -23.32 7.86 -4.05
C MET A 173 -24.10 7.31 -5.26
N ALA A 174 -24.26 8.10 -6.31
CA ALA A 174 -24.87 7.61 -7.55
C ALA A 174 -23.94 6.61 -8.25
N GLN A 175 -22.63 6.91 -8.27
CA GLN A 175 -21.60 6.06 -8.85
C GLN A 175 -21.45 4.73 -8.10
N LEU A 176 -21.41 4.75 -6.76
CA LEU A 176 -21.35 3.54 -5.94
C LEU A 176 -22.60 2.66 -6.11
N ARG A 177 -23.80 3.26 -6.19
CA ARG A 177 -25.03 2.51 -6.46
C ARG A 177 -25.03 1.87 -7.84
N LYS A 178 -24.47 2.55 -8.85
CA LYS A 178 -24.32 1.99 -10.20
C LYS A 178 -23.40 0.77 -10.22
N LEU A 179 -22.25 0.85 -9.53
CA LEU A 179 -21.33 -0.28 -9.36
C LEU A 179 -22.02 -1.44 -8.62
N ALA A 180 -22.67 -1.16 -7.50
CA ALA A 180 -23.40 -2.14 -6.71
C ALA A 180 -24.50 -2.85 -7.50
N ALA A 181 -25.30 -2.11 -8.27
CA ALA A 181 -26.34 -2.67 -9.13
C ALA A 181 -25.80 -3.59 -10.24
N SER A 182 -24.50 -3.47 -10.54
CA SER A 182 -23.80 -4.30 -11.54
C SER A 182 -23.00 -5.44 -10.91
N GLY A 183 -23.17 -5.68 -9.60
CA GLY A 183 -22.48 -6.74 -8.87
C GLY A 183 -21.02 -6.47 -8.53
N ILE A 184 -20.52 -5.25 -8.77
CA ILE A 184 -19.11 -4.91 -8.49
C ILE A 184 -18.92 -4.68 -6.99
N GLN A 185 -17.99 -5.43 -6.41
CA GLN A 185 -17.59 -5.28 -5.01
C GLN A 185 -16.63 -4.10 -4.83
N MET A 186 -16.65 -3.50 -3.64
CA MET A 186 -15.95 -2.25 -3.35
C MET A 186 -15.33 -2.27 -1.96
N HIS A 187 -14.05 -1.92 -1.88
CA HIS A 187 -13.37 -1.52 -0.64
C HIS A 187 -13.33 0.01 -0.62
N THR A 188 -13.75 0.64 0.47
CA THR A 188 -13.87 2.10 0.52
C THR A 188 -12.96 2.70 1.58
N GLN A 189 -12.48 3.92 1.35
CA GLN A 189 -11.60 4.64 2.27
C GLN A 189 -12.17 6.02 2.61
N ILE A 190 -12.00 6.39 3.87
CA ILE A 190 -12.28 7.71 4.43
C ILE A 190 -10.99 8.25 5.03
N VAL A 191 -10.37 9.20 4.33
CA VAL A 191 -9.34 10.07 4.92
C VAL A 191 -10.03 11.12 5.79
N LEU A 192 -9.85 10.99 7.11
CA LEU A 192 -10.48 11.83 8.12
C LEU A 192 -9.68 13.13 8.30
N CYS A 193 -10.32 14.25 7.99
CA CYS A 193 -9.80 15.60 8.17
C CYS A 193 -10.59 16.27 9.31
N PRO A 194 -9.98 16.46 10.50
CA PRO A 194 -10.68 17.04 11.64
C PRO A 194 -11.29 18.41 11.35
N GLY A 195 -12.53 18.61 11.80
CA GLY A 195 -13.35 19.80 11.55
C GLY A 195 -13.95 19.90 10.14
N LEU A 196 -13.77 18.89 9.28
CA LEU A 196 -14.34 18.86 7.92
C LEU A 196 -15.31 17.68 7.72
N ASN A 197 -14.84 16.45 7.86
CA ASN A 197 -15.60 15.22 7.60
C ASN A 197 -15.58 14.25 8.79
N ASP A 198 -15.39 14.76 9.99
CA ASP A 198 -15.47 14.07 11.27
C ASP A 198 -16.86 14.21 11.93
N GLY A 199 -17.02 13.61 13.11
CA GLY A 199 -18.26 13.68 13.89
C GLY A 199 -19.48 13.25 13.06
N PRO A 200 -20.57 14.04 13.02
CA PRO A 200 -21.80 13.71 12.30
C PRO A 200 -21.61 13.36 10.82
N GLU A 201 -20.65 13.99 10.13
CA GLU A 201 -20.38 13.72 8.71
C GLU A 201 -19.73 12.35 8.52
N LEU A 202 -18.87 11.92 9.46
CA LEU A 202 -18.32 10.56 9.47
C LEU A 202 -19.43 9.53 9.69
N GLU A 203 -20.33 9.77 10.64
CA GLU A 203 -21.43 8.83 10.95
C GLU A 203 -22.38 8.68 9.76
N ARG A 204 -22.72 9.79 9.12
CA ARG A 204 -23.50 9.80 7.88
C ARG A 204 -22.80 8.97 6.81
N THR A 205 -21.50 9.19 6.61
CA THR A 205 -20.72 8.51 5.57
C THR A 205 -20.69 6.99 5.81
N VAL A 206 -20.41 6.56 7.04
CA VAL A 206 -20.39 5.13 7.40
C VAL A 206 -21.79 4.50 7.25
N LYS A 207 -22.85 5.21 7.65
CA LYS A 207 -24.23 4.76 7.47
C LYS A 207 -24.60 4.59 6.00
N ASP A 208 -24.29 5.58 5.17
CA ASP A 208 -24.59 5.55 3.74
C ASP A 208 -23.82 4.43 3.03
N LEU A 209 -22.53 4.25 3.35
CA LEU A 209 -21.72 3.17 2.77
C LEU A 209 -22.18 1.78 3.23
N SER A 210 -22.50 1.62 4.52
CA SER A 210 -23.01 0.34 5.03
C SER A 210 -24.37 -0.05 4.45
N SER A 211 -25.14 0.91 3.93
CA SER A 211 -26.40 0.62 3.22
C SER A 211 -26.19 -0.09 1.87
N LEU A 212 -24.97 -0.08 1.35
CA LEU A 212 -24.59 -0.71 0.08
C LEU A 212 -23.99 -2.12 0.28
N PHE A 213 -23.96 -2.66 1.49
CA PHE A 213 -23.60 -4.07 1.71
C PHE A 213 -24.60 -4.99 0.96
N PRO A 214 -24.15 -6.05 0.26
CA PRO A 214 -22.79 -6.59 0.24
C PRO A 214 -21.86 -6.00 -0.84
N ALA A 215 -22.28 -5.02 -1.64
CA ALA A 215 -21.39 -4.45 -2.64
C ALA A 215 -20.23 -3.68 -2.00
N VAL A 216 -20.46 -2.93 -0.91
CA VAL A 216 -19.36 -2.39 -0.07
C VAL A 216 -18.94 -3.47 0.92
N GLN A 217 -17.73 -4.02 0.72
CA GLN A 217 -17.16 -5.11 1.52
C GLN A 217 -16.41 -4.59 2.76
N SER A 218 -15.81 -3.40 2.67
CA SER A 218 -15.13 -2.78 3.80
C SER A 218 -15.02 -1.25 3.68
N ILE A 219 -14.85 -0.59 4.83
CA ILE A 219 -14.69 0.85 5.00
C ILE A 219 -13.48 1.09 5.90
N ALA A 220 -12.38 1.55 5.33
CA ALA A 220 -11.24 2.05 6.09
C ALA A 220 -11.45 3.51 6.52
N VAL A 221 -11.18 3.82 7.77
CA VAL A 221 -11.06 5.19 8.27
C VAL A 221 -9.60 5.41 8.63
N VAL A 222 -8.98 6.43 8.05
CA VAL A 222 -7.56 6.74 8.24
C VAL A 222 -7.38 8.21 8.59
N PRO A 223 -6.46 8.60 9.47
CA PRO A 223 -6.20 10.01 9.75
C PRO A 223 -5.53 10.69 8.54
N VAL A 224 -5.71 12.00 8.41
CA VAL A 224 -5.03 12.77 7.36
C VAL A 224 -3.50 12.81 7.58
N GLY A 225 -2.75 12.41 6.54
CA GLY A 225 -1.30 12.54 6.48
C GLY A 225 -0.88 13.97 6.11
N LEU A 226 -0.08 14.61 6.98
CA LEU A 226 0.40 15.98 6.79
C LEU A 226 1.93 16.03 6.86
N THR A 227 2.54 16.68 5.89
CA THR A 227 3.97 17.04 5.90
C THR A 227 4.14 18.48 6.37
N SER A 228 5.36 18.90 6.66
CA SER A 228 5.70 20.31 6.91
C SER A 228 5.68 21.18 5.64
N ARG A 229 5.49 20.63 4.45
CA ARG A 229 5.51 21.37 3.17
C ARG A 229 4.09 21.75 2.72
N ARG A 230 3.45 22.65 3.48
CA ARG A 230 2.04 23.06 3.25
C ARG A 230 1.80 24.57 3.16
N GLU A 231 2.83 25.39 2.95
CA GLU A 231 2.77 26.88 3.04
C GLU A 231 1.70 27.55 2.15
N HIS A 232 1.24 26.89 1.08
CA HIS A 232 0.20 27.41 0.17
C HIS A 232 -1.00 26.47 0.01
N LEU A 233 -1.13 25.48 0.88
CA LEU A 233 -2.24 24.53 0.87
C LEU A 233 -3.29 24.92 1.90
N PHE A 234 -4.50 24.37 1.75
CA PHE A 234 -5.58 24.58 2.71
C PHE A 234 -5.11 24.20 4.13
N PRO A 235 -5.36 25.04 5.15
CA PRO A 235 -4.92 24.75 6.51
C PRO A 235 -5.65 23.52 7.05
N LEU A 236 -4.88 22.46 7.31
CA LEU A 236 -5.35 21.23 7.95
C LEU A 236 -4.57 21.02 9.23
N ARG A 237 -5.22 20.38 10.20
CA ARG A 237 -4.60 19.92 11.44
C ARG A 237 -4.69 18.41 11.53
N ARG A 238 -3.85 17.85 12.41
CA ARG A 238 -3.89 16.42 12.74
C ARG A 238 -5.00 16.10 13.72
N VAL A 239 -5.33 14.82 13.77
CA VAL A 239 -6.17 14.21 14.80
C VAL A 239 -5.40 14.25 16.13
N THR A 240 -6.05 14.66 17.21
CA THR A 240 -5.45 14.60 18.56
C THR A 240 -5.59 13.20 19.18
N PRO A 241 -4.81 12.84 20.21
CA PRO A 241 -4.99 11.58 20.93
C PRO A 241 -6.43 11.34 21.42
N GLU A 242 -7.10 12.38 21.92
CA GLU A 242 -8.48 12.32 22.41
C GLU A 242 -9.47 12.07 21.28
N GLU A 243 -9.28 12.73 20.13
CA GLU A 243 -10.09 12.50 18.94
C GLU A 243 -9.87 11.08 18.39
N ALA A 244 -8.63 10.60 18.37
CA ALA A 244 -8.30 9.24 17.96
C ALA A 244 -8.99 8.20 18.83
N ALA A 245 -8.96 8.37 20.17
CA ALA A 245 -9.67 7.52 21.10
C ALA A 245 -11.19 7.53 20.85
N ALA A 246 -11.78 8.71 20.62
CA ALA A 246 -13.20 8.84 20.31
C ALA A 246 -13.58 8.12 19.01
N ILE A 247 -12.75 8.21 17.97
CA ILE A 247 -12.95 7.54 16.68
C ILE A 247 -12.89 6.02 16.86
N VAL A 248 -11.88 5.49 17.55
CA VAL A 248 -11.75 4.05 17.82
C VAL A 248 -12.98 3.52 18.55
N ASN A 249 -13.42 4.21 19.60
CA ASN A 249 -14.61 3.83 20.36
C ASN A 249 -15.88 3.86 19.48
N ARG A 250 -15.99 4.84 18.59
CA ARG A 250 -17.13 4.96 17.67
C ARG A 250 -17.16 3.82 16.64
N ILE A 251 -16.00 3.47 16.08
CA ILE A 251 -15.84 2.34 15.16
C ILE A 251 -16.22 1.03 15.85
N ALA A 252 -15.70 0.77 17.05
CA ALA A 252 -16.05 -0.41 17.83
C ALA A 252 -17.56 -0.52 18.09
N ALA A 253 -18.23 0.60 18.42
CA ALA A 253 -19.68 0.62 18.60
C ALA A 253 -20.44 0.28 17.31
N TRP A 254 -20.01 0.76 16.14
CA TRP A 254 -20.63 0.41 14.86
C TRP A 254 -20.43 -1.07 14.52
N GLN A 255 -19.24 -1.62 14.75
CA GLN A 255 -18.95 -3.02 14.49
C GLN A 255 -19.88 -3.97 15.25
N VAL A 256 -20.30 -3.64 16.49
CA VAL A 256 -21.27 -4.46 17.24
C VAL A 256 -22.57 -4.62 16.45
N GLY A 257 -23.06 -3.54 15.83
CA GLY A 257 -24.27 -3.57 14.99
C GLY A 257 -24.02 -4.28 13.65
N PHE A 258 -22.87 -4.03 13.02
CA PHE A 258 -22.53 -4.64 11.74
C PHE A 258 -22.30 -6.13 11.83
N ARG A 259 -21.65 -6.64 12.88
CA ARG A 259 -21.48 -8.09 13.08
C ARG A 259 -22.83 -8.80 13.23
N ARG A 260 -23.80 -8.20 13.92
CA ARG A 260 -25.16 -8.74 14.03
C ARG A 260 -25.92 -8.73 12.70
N ARG A 261 -25.73 -7.70 11.88
CA ARG A 261 -26.50 -7.49 10.64
C ARG A 261 -25.88 -8.16 9.40
N PHE A 262 -24.56 -8.20 9.33
CA PHE A 262 -23.78 -8.57 8.14
C PHE A 262 -22.81 -9.73 8.39
N GLY A 263 -22.57 -10.11 9.65
CA GLY A 263 -21.60 -11.14 10.02
C GLY A 263 -20.14 -10.65 10.07
N CYS A 264 -19.87 -9.39 9.73
CA CYS A 264 -18.53 -8.81 9.65
C CYS A 264 -18.46 -7.43 10.33
N GLY A 265 -17.25 -6.94 10.58
CA GLY A 265 -16.97 -5.62 11.16
C GLY A 265 -17.33 -4.47 10.23
N LEU A 266 -17.15 -4.65 8.91
CA LEU A 266 -17.40 -3.70 7.80
C LEU A 266 -16.64 -2.37 7.85
N VAL A 267 -16.44 -1.76 9.02
CA VAL A 267 -15.70 -0.51 9.22
C VAL A 267 -14.50 -0.73 10.14
N TYR A 268 -13.35 -0.20 9.74
CA TYR A 268 -12.09 -0.39 10.44
C TYR A 268 -11.30 0.92 10.49
N GLY A 269 -10.70 1.20 11.65
CA GLY A 269 -9.78 2.33 11.81
C GLY A 269 -8.35 1.89 11.56
N ALA A 270 -7.54 2.75 10.95
CA ALA A 270 -6.10 2.55 10.86
C ALA A 270 -5.46 2.38 12.24
N ASP A 271 -4.40 1.59 12.30
CA ASP A 271 -3.64 1.33 13.52
C ASP A 271 -3.09 2.62 14.14
N GLU A 272 -2.81 3.64 13.31
CA GLU A 272 -2.38 4.96 13.77
C GLU A 272 -3.34 5.57 14.80
N PHE A 273 -4.66 5.35 14.71
CA PHE A 273 -5.58 5.85 15.73
C PHE A 273 -5.34 5.21 17.11
N TYR A 274 -5.07 3.91 17.15
CA TYR A 274 -4.82 3.18 18.39
C TYR A 274 -3.48 3.63 19.00
N LEU A 275 -2.45 3.74 18.17
CA LEU A 275 -1.12 4.16 18.58
C LEU A 275 -1.11 5.63 19.07
N LEU A 276 -1.79 6.54 18.36
CA LEU A 276 -1.94 7.94 18.80
C LEU A 276 -2.71 8.07 20.11
N ALA A 277 -3.74 7.25 20.32
CA ALA A 277 -4.55 7.24 21.53
C ALA A 277 -3.89 6.47 22.69
N ASN A 278 -2.72 5.85 22.47
CA ASN A 278 -2.08 4.93 23.41
C ASN A 278 -3.05 3.82 23.90
N LEU A 279 -3.85 3.28 22.98
CA LEU A 279 -4.79 2.20 23.24
C LEU A 279 -4.22 0.87 22.71
N PRO A 280 -4.54 -0.26 23.38
CA PRO A 280 -4.15 -1.56 22.87
C PRO A 280 -4.81 -1.83 21.51
N LEU A 281 -4.06 -2.47 20.61
CA LEU A 281 -4.59 -2.94 19.34
C LEU A 281 -5.59 -4.09 19.57
N PRO A 282 -6.69 -4.16 18.79
CA PRO A 282 -7.60 -5.29 18.83
C PRO A 282 -6.92 -6.62 18.45
N ALA A 283 -7.50 -7.74 18.87
CA ALA A 283 -7.09 -9.08 18.44
C ALA A 283 -7.37 -9.30 16.94
N ALA A 284 -6.71 -10.27 16.30
CA ALA A 284 -6.85 -10.57 14.87
C ALA A 284 -8.31 -10.73 14.41
N SER A 285 -9.16 -11.39 15.21
CA SER A 285 -10.58 -11.59 14.90
C SER A 285 -11.39 -10.30 14.74
N TYR A 286 -10.87 -9.15 15.21
CA TYR A 286 -11.48 -7.84 14.99
C TYR A 286 -11.42 -7.41 13.51
N TYR A 287 -10.41 -7.84 12.78
CA TYR A 287 -10.10 -7.36 11.44
C TYR A 287 -10.73 -8.21 10.33
N ASP A 288 -11.49 -9.25 10.69
CA ASP A 288 -12.01 -10.27 9.79
C ASP A 288 -10.86 -10.84 8.94
N ASP A 289 -10.90 -10.70 7.61
CA ASP A 289 -9.85 -11.17 6.70
C ASP A 289 -8.82 -10.08 6.32
N PHE A 290 -8.66 -9.05 7.16
CA PHE A 290 -7.75 -7.92 6.95
C PHE A 290 -7.92 -7.19 5.60
N PRO A 291 -9.14 -6.75 5.22
CA PRO A 291 -9.46 -6.28 3.86
C PRO A 291 -8.90 -4.89 3.48
N GLN A 292 -8.02 -4.32 4.32
CA GLN A 292 -7.64 -2.90 4.28
C GLN A 292 -6.18 -2.67 4.72
N THR A 293 -5.30 -3.66 4.55
CA THR A 293 -3.87 -3.55 4.93
C THR A 293 -3.15 -2.39 4.25
N GLU A 294 -3.54 -2.06 3.02
CA GLU A 294 -2.99 -0.96 2.22
C GLU A 294 -3.25 0.41 2.87
N ASN A 295 -4.29 0.48 3.72
CA ASN A 295 -4.69 1.66 4.47
C ASN A 295 -4.12 1.71 5.89
N GLY A 296 -3.17 0.83 6.22
CA GLY A 296 -2.59 0.74 7.55
C GLY A 296 -3.57 0.20 8.60
N VAL A 297 -4.55 -0.59 8.17
CA VAL A 297 -5.49 -1.27 9.08
C VAL A 297 -5.00 -2.68 9.34
N GLY A 298 -4.65 -2.97 10.60
CA GLY A 298 -4.28 -4.31 11.06
C GLY A 298 -2.83 -4.74 10.80
N LEU A 299 -2.01 -3.90 10.17
CA LEU A 299 -0.59 -4.18 9.92
C LEU A 299 0.18 -4.46 11.21
N THR A 300 -0.07 -3.66 12.25
CA THR A 300 0.57 -3.82 13.56
C THR A 300 0.09 -5.10 14.24
N ARG A 301 -1.18 -5.47 14.11
CA ARG A 301 -1.68 -6.73 14.65
C ARG A 301 -1.05 -7.93 13.96
N LEU A 302 -0.96 -7.92 12.62
CA LEU A 302 -0.25 -8.94 11.85
C LEU A 302 1.22 -9.05 12.26
N PHE A 303 1.89 -7.91 12.47
CA PHE A 303 3.26 -7.87 12.97
C PHE A 303 3.39 -8.54 14.35
N LEU A 304 2.47 -8.22 15.28
CA LEU A 304 2.45 -8.78 16.62
C LEU A 304 2.16 -10.30 16.60
N ASP A 305 1.21 -10.76 15.78
CA ASP A 305 0.89 -12.19 15.64
C ASP A 305 2.09 -13.00 15.12
N ASP A 306 2.74 -12.49 14.08
CA ASP A 306 3.95 -13.10 13.52
C ASP A 306 5.12 -13.08 14.54
N PHE A 307 5.25 -12.00 15.32
CA PHE A 307 6.24 -11.91 16.38
C PHE A 307 5.99 -12.95 17.48
N GLU A 308 4.77 -13.03 18.00
CA GLU A 308 4.38 -13.97 19.05
C GLU A 308 4.61 -15.42 18.63
N ALA A 309 4.24 -15.76 17.39
CA ALA A 309 4.43 -17.10 16.82
C ALA A 309 5.91 -17.51 16.76
N VAL A 310 6.80 -16.59 16.34
CA VAL A 310 8.24 -16.86 16.27
C VAL A 310 8.87 -16.89 17.64
N LEU A 311 8.51 -15.94 18.52
CA LEU A 311 9.06 -15.85 19.86
C LEU A 311 8.71 -17.08 20.71
N ALA A 312 7.52 -17.68 20.51
CA ALA A 312 7.12 -18.93 21.19
C ALA A 312 8.00 -20.13 20.84
N ASN A 313 8.54 -20.16 19.62
CA ASN A 313 9.42 -21.22 19.13
C ASN A 313 10.91 -20.88 19.27
N LEU A 314 11.24 -19.75 19.90
CA LEU A 314 12.62 -19.34 20.13
C LEU A 314 13.24 -20.25 21.19
N ASN A 315 13.86 -21.34 20.74
CA ASN A 315 14.72 -22.18 21.56
C ASN A 315 15.90 -21.34 22.02
N ARG A 316 16.20 -21.32 23.33
CA ARG A 316 17.32 -20.55 23.94
C ARG A 316 18.61 -20.76 23.14
N PRO A 317 18.96 -19.88 22.20
CA PRO A 317 20.20 -20.05 21.48
C PRO A 317 21.28 -19.50 22.43
N GLU A 318 22.42 -20.18 22.51
CA GLU A 318 23.65 -19.50 22.93
C GLU A 318 23.99 -18.46 21.85
N ILE A 319 23.26 -17.35 21.84
CA ILE A 319 23.56 -16.23 20.95
C ILE A 319 24.92 -15.72 21.40
N GLN A 320 25.88 -15.66 20.47
CA GLN A 320 27.11 -14.93 20.71
C GLN A 320 26.73 -13.48 20.99
N THR A 321 27.32 -12.85 22.01
CA THR A 321 27.04 -11.47 22.43
C THR A 321 26.78 -10.56 21.23
N ARG A 322 25.51 -10.20 20.99
CA ARG A 322 25.09 -9.41 19.82
C ARG A 322 24.54 -8.08 20.32
N ARG A 323 25.02 -6.98 19.73
CA ARG A 323 24.53 -5.63 20.02
C ARG A 323 23.78 -5.09 18.82
N VAL A 324 22.54 -4.65 19.02
CA VAL A 324 21.63 -4.29 17.92
C VAL A 324 20.96 -2.95 18.17
N ILE A 325 20.90 -2.12 17.13
CA ILE A 325 20.01 -0.96 17.09
C ILE A 325 18.89 -1.25 16.10
N ILE A 326 17.64 -0.97 16.48
CA ILE A 326 16.48 -1.05 15.61
C ILE A 326 16.04 0.38 15.29
N ALA A 327 16.30 0.84 14.06
CA ALA A 327 15.87 2.17 13.64
C ALA A 327 14.41 2.10 13.15
N THR A 328 13.57 3.02 13.63
CA THR A 328 12.14 3.04 13.27
C THR A 328 11.56 4.45 13.32
N GLY A 329 10.34 4.61 12.81
CA GLY A 329 9.56 5.83 12.97
C GLY A 329 9.03 5.99 14.39
N THR A 330 8.83 7.24 14.83
CA THR A 330 8.40 7.57 16.19
C THR A 330 7.05 6.96 16.59
N LEU A 331 6.16 6.66 15.64
CA LEU A 331 4.85 6.08 15.92
C LEU A 331 4.95 4.63 16.43
N ALA A 332 5.84 3.84 15.83
CA ALA A 332 5.98 2.41 16.12
C ALA A 332 6.98 2.12 17.24
N ALA A 333 7.80 3.10 17.64
CA ALA A 333 8.86 2.92 18.61
C ALA A 333 8.37 2.36 19.96
N PRO A 334 7.28 2.86 20.59
CA PRO A 334 6.82 2.31 21.86
C PRO A 334 6.41 0.84 21.78
N VAL A 335 5.81 0.42 20.66
CA VAL A 335 5.46 -0.98 20.41
C VAL A 335 6.72 -1.82 20.28
N LEU A 336 7.65 -1.40 19.42
CA LEU A 336 8.90 -2.13 19.18
C LEU A 336 9.78 -2.21 20.43
N GLU A 337 9.79 -1.19 21.28
CA GLU A 337 10.51 -1.21 22.56
C GLU A 337 10.02 -2.37 23.44
N GLY A 338 8.71 -2.53 23.60
CA GLY A 338 8.13 -3.64 24.35
C GLY A 338 8.54 -5.00 23.78
N LEU A 339 8.43 -5.17 22.46
CA LEU A 339 8.77 -6.44 21.80
C LEU A 339 10.27 -6.76 21.91
N VAL A 340 11.14 -5.77 21.73
CA VAL A 340 12.59 -5.95 21.84
C VAL A 340 12.99 -6.33 23.28
N GLN A 341 12.32 -5.80 24.30
CA GLN A 341 12.53 -6.26 25.68
C GLN A 341 12.15 -7.74 25.87
N GLU A 342 11.06 -8.21 25.25
CA GLU A 342 10.67 -9.62 25.28
C GLU A 342 11.70 -10.52 24.58
N VAL A 343 12.24 -10.08 23.43
CA VAL A 343 13.32 -10.81 22.74
C VAL A 343 14.53 -10.90 23.67
N MET A 344 15.00 -9.79 24.24
CA MET A 344 16.16 -9.78 25.14
C MET A 344 15.95 -10.67 26.38
N ALA A 345 14.73 -10.72 26.93
CA ALA A 345 14.43 -11.59 28.07
C ALA A 345 14.53 -13.10 27.73
N ARG A 346 14.29 -13.48 26.47
CA ARG A 346 14.42 -14.88 26.00
C ARG A 346 15.80 -15.19 25.40
N ALA A 347 16.44 -14.20 24.80
CA ALA A 347 17.74 -14.25 24.17
C ALA A 347 18.83 -13.88 25.18
N GLY A 348 19.40 -14.87 25.87
CA GLY A 348 20.25 -14.64 27.05
C GLY A 348 21.48 -13.73 26.90
N ASN A 349 21.94 -13.43 25.68
CA ASN A 349 23.12 -12.61 25.39
C ASN A 349 22.86 -11.51 24.32
N LEU A 350 21.65 -10.96 24.26
CA LEU A 350 21.29 -9.87 23.34
C LEU A 350 21.27 -8.52 24.06
N GLU A 351 21.97 -7.51 23.52
CA GLU A 351 21.83 -6.11 23.90
C GLU A 351 21.19 -5.33 22.74
N ALA A 352 19.92 -4.97 22.86
CA ALA A 352 19.19 -4.30 21.80
C ALA A 352 18.58 -2.96 22.26
N ARG A 353 18.55 -1.97 21.36
CA ARG A 353 17.90 -0.67 21.57
C ARG A 353 17.07 -0.29 20.36
N VAL A 354 15.85 0.16 20.61
CA VAL A 354 15.04 0.84 19.58
C VAL A 354 15.45 2.30 19.56
N VAL A 355 15.68 2.84 18.36
CA VAL A 355 16.00 4.25 18.16
C VAL A 355 14.90 4.88 17.29
N PRO A 356 13.98 5.67 17.89
CA PRO A 356 13.01 6.43 17.13
C PRO A 356 13.72 7.54 16.36
N VAL A 357 13.56 7.55 15.04
CA VAL A 357 14.14 8.56 14.15
C VAL A 357 13.08 9.58 13.77
N THR A 358 13.36 10.84 14.08
CA THR A 358 12.51 11.97 13.69
C THR A 358 12.67 12.27 12.21
N ASN A 359 11.56 12.31 11.48
CA ASN A 359 11.56 12.71 10.08
C ASN A 359 11.72 14.23 9.95
N PHE A 360 12.87 14.72 9.51
CA PHE A 360 13.07 16.13 9.23
C PHE A 360 12.82 16.46 7.75
N PHE A 361 12.91 15.46 6.87
CA PHE A 361 12.73 15.64 5.45
C PHE A 361 11.30 16.04 5.07
N PHE A 362 10.32 15.22 5.48
CA PHE A 362 8.89 15.54 5.38
C PHE A 362 8.40 16.35 6.59
N GLY A 363 9.13 16.31 7.70
CA GLY A 363 8.80 17.03 8.94
C GLY A 363 8.30 16.09 10.04
N PRO A 364 8.44 16.50 11.32
CA PRO A 364 8.35 15.59 12.49
C PRO A 364 6.96 15.01 12.70
N GLN A 365 5.96 15.52 11.98
CA GLN A 365 4.62 14.96 11.95
C GLN A 365 4.61 13.63 11.17
N VAL A 366 5.45 13.43 10.18
CA VAL A 366 5.53 12.12 9.49
C VAL A 366 6.28 11.13 10.40
N THR A 367 5.54 10.22 11.02
CA THR A 367 6.02 9.38 12.12
C THR A 367 6.22 7.90 11.75
N VAL A 368 5.92 7.51 10.51
CA VAL A 368 6.04 6.12 10.03
C VAL A 368 7.44 5.83 9.49
N ALA A 369 7.90 4.59 9.65
CA ALA A 369 9.22 4.14 9.21
C ALA A 369 9.41 4.27 7.69
N GLY A 370 8.41 3.86 6.90
CA GLY A 370 8.52 3.83 5.43
C GLY A 370 8.64 5.20 4.73
N LEU A 371 8.57 6.31 5.48
CA LEU A 371 8.78 7.66 4.97
C LEU A 371 10.06 8.31 5.51
N LEU A 372 10.88 7.59 6.27
CA LEU A 372 12.19 8.05 6.71
C LEU A 372 13.18 8.02 5.53
N THR A 373 13.99 9.07 5.43
CA THR A 373 15.06 9.16 4.43
C THR A 373 16.40 8.68 4.98
N GLY A 374 17.36 8.38 4.11
CA GLY A 374 18.71 8.05 4.54
C GLY A 374 19.35 9.20 5.34
N ARG A 375 19.06 10.46 4.98
CA ARG A 375 19.51 11.64 5.76
C ARG A 375 18.89 11.73 7.15
N ASP A 376 17.62 11.36 7.29
CA ASP A 376 16.98 11.31 8.62
C ASP A 376 17.67 10.26 9.49
N LEU A 377 17.94 9.07 8.94
CA LEU A 377 18.68 8.00 9.62
C LEU A 377 20.10 8.43 10.00
N LEU A 378 20.86 9.01 9.06
CA LEU A 378 22.20 9.54 9.32
C LEU A 378 22.22 10.56 10.44
N ARG A 379 21.15 11.35 10.60
CA ARG A 379 21.04 12.34 11.68
C ARG A 379 20.65 11.70 13.00
N GLY A 380 19.62 10.85 12.99
CA GLY A 380 19.05 10.25 14.19
C GLY A 380 19.93 9.16 14.81
N LEU A 381 20.77 8.50 14.02
CA LEU A 381 21.55 7.36 14.47
C LEU A 381 22.98 7.71 14.91
N LYS A 382 23.48 8.95 14.76
CA LYS A 382 24.90 9.27 15.04
C LYS A 382 25.35 8.88 16.45
N GLU A 383 24.56 9.26 17.45
CA GLU A 383 24.88 8.99 18.85
C GLU A 383 24.78 7.49 19.14
N ALA A 384 23.69 6.86 18.68
CA ALA A 384 23.45 5.44 18.89
C ALA A 384 24.48 4.55 18.16
N ALA A 385 24.94 4.95 16.97
CA ALA A 385 25.96 4.26 16.19
C ALA A 385 27.27 4.09 16.97
N SER A 386 27.60 5.03 17.86
CA SER A 386 28.80 4.91 18.71
C SER A 386 28.66 3.78 19.72
N TRP A 387 27.48 3.64 20.36
CA TRP A 387 27.19 2.59 21.32
C TRP A 387 27.24 1.19 20.69
N VAL A 388 26.70 1.02 19.49
CA VAL A 388 26.70 -0.30 18.82
C VAL A 388 28.09 -0.68 18.31
N ARG A 389 28.91 0.29 17.88
CA ARG A 389 30.27 0.08 17.37
C ARG A 389 31.24 -0.46 18.44
N GLU A 390 31.05 -0.10 19.71
CA GLU A 390 31.90 -0.59 20.82
C GLU A 390 31.97 -2.12 20.95
N LYS A 391 31.00 -2.84 20.40
CA LYS A 391 30.93 -4.31 20.42
C LYS A 391 30.70 -4.90 19.03
N ASP A 392 31.13 -4.20 17.97
CA ASP A 392 30.98 -4.63 16.58
C ASP A 392 29.54 -5.09 16.25
N GLY A 393 28.55 -4.35 16.76
CA GLY A 393 27.15 -4.66 16.56
C GLY A 393 26.61 -4.14 15.23
N VAL A 394 25.29 -4.24 15.05
CA VAL A 394 24.60 -3.93 13.79
C VAL A 394 23.40 -2.99 13.97
N ILE A 395 23.11 -2.20 12.94
CA ILE A 395 21.87 -1.41 12.83
C ILE A 395 20.90 -2.16 11.93
N LEU A 396 19.72 -2.48 12.45
CA LEU A 396 18.59 -3.00 11.69
C LEU A 396 17.73 -1.86 11.17
N ILE A 397 17.40 -1.91 9.89
CA ILE A 397 16.38 -1.07 9.28
C ILE A 397 15.32 -1.95 8.61
N PRO A 398 14.02 -1.60 8.72
CA PRO A 398 12.99 -2.35 8.03
C PRO A 398 12.98 -2.05 6.53
N ASP A 399 12.75 -3.08 5.72
CA ASP A 399 12.72 -3.03 4.25
C ASP A 399 11.71 -2.03 3.68
N VAL A 400 10.63 -1.73 4.41
CA VAL A 400 9.65 -0.70 4.04
C VAL A 400 10.24 0.72 3.93
N MET A 401 11.45 0.97 4.45
CA MET A 401 12.19 2.23 4.23
C MET A 401 12.77 2.34 2.81
N LEU A 402 12.86 1.22 2.09
CA LEU A 402 13.52 1.13 0.80
C LEU A 402 12.51 0.95 -0.33
N LYS A 403 12.96 1.22 -1.55
CA LYS A 403 12.19 0.93 -2.76
C LYS A 403 12.08 -0.59 -2.95
N ARG A 404 10.91 -1.09 -3.33
CA ARG A 404 10.65 -2.55 -3.47
C ARG A 404 11.57 -3.25 -4.48
N ASP A 405 11.93 -2.56 -5.56
CA ASP A 405 12.72 -3.07 -6.68
C ASP A 405 14.18 -2.58 -6.69
N ALA A 406 14.59 -1.81 -5.68
CA ALA A 406 15.98 -1.37 -5.52
C ALA A 406 16.29 -0.97 -4.06
N PRO A 407 17.46 -1.31 -3.50
CA PRO A 407 17.82 -0.99 -2.11
C PRO A 407 18.21 0.50 -1.94
N VAL A 408 17.28 1.41 -2.20
CA VAL A 408 17.47 2.87 -2.12
C VAL A 408 16.37 3.52 -1.28
N PHE A 409 16.76 4.50 -0.47
CA PHE A 409 15.85 5.34 0.31
C PHE A 409 15.11 6.35 -0.57
N LEU A 410 14.21 7.14 0.03
CA LEU A 410 13.47 8.19 -0.68
C LEU A 410 14.38 9.31 -1.25
N ASP A 411 15.54 9.52 -0.67
CA ASP A 411 16.55 10.53 -1.04
C ASP A 411 17.76 9.94 -1.78
N ASP A 412 17.58 8.78 -2.41
CA ASP A 412 18.56 8.05 -3.25
C ASP A 412 19.84 7.59 -2.54
N LEU A 413 19.93 7.75 -1.22
CA LEU A 413 20.95 7.08 -0.42
C LEU A 413 20.71 5.56 -0.41
N THR A 414 21.76 4.78 -0.18
CA THR A 414 21.68 3.32 -0.03
C THR A 414 22.04 2.88 1.39
N PRO A 415 21.64 1.67 1.84
CA PRO A 415 22.10 1.09 3.09
C PRO A 415 23.63 1.02 3.21
N GLU A 416 24.35 0.76 2.11
CA GLU A 416 25.81 0.71 2.09
C GLU A 416 26.43 2.08 2.34
N MET A 417 25.86 3.14 1.76
CA MET A 417 26.29 4.51 2.04
C MET A 417 26.03 4.89 3.50
N LEU A 418 24.87 4.48 4.05
CA LEU A 418 24.53 4.68 5.46
C LEU A 418 25.53 3.96 6.38
N ALA A 419 25.86 2.70 6.07
CA ALA A 419 26.82 1.90 6.81
C ALA A 419 28.23 2.51 6.79
N ALA A 420 28.68 2.99 5.62
CA ALA A 420 29.99 3.63 5.45
C ALA A 420 30.11 4.92 6.29
N GLU A 421 29.08 5.76 6.28
CA GLU A 421 29.05 7.03 7.03
C GLU A 421 28.95 6.79 8.54
N LEU A 422 28.12 5.83 8.97
CA LEU A 422 27.96 5.48 10.38
C LEU A 422 29.09 4.59 10.91
N LYS A 423 29.93 4.01 10.04
CA LYS A 423 30.98 3.04 10.39
C LYS A 423 30.44 1.90 11.26
N VAL A 424 29.29 1.38 10.88
CA VAL A 424 28.56 0.27 11.51
C VAL A 424 27.81 -0.46 10.41
N ASP A 425 27.75 -1.79 10.47
CA ASP A 425 26.98 -2.57 9.50
C ASP A 425 25.48 -2.25 9.60
N VAL A 426 24.83 -2.19 8.44
CA VAL A 426 23.39 -1.96 8.32
C VAL A 426 22.76 -3.19 7.68
N GLU A 427 21.89 -3.87 8.42
CA GLU A 427 21.11 -5.01 7.94
C GLU A 427 19.68 -4.58 7.64
N VAL A 428 19.20 -4.93 6.45
CA VAL A 428 17.81 -4.73 6.04
C VAL A 428 17.00 -5.95 6.45
N VAL A 429 15.95 -5.74 7.25
CA VAL A 429 15.07 -6.83 7.71
C VAL A 429 13.66 -6.64 7.17
N PRO A 430 12.93 -7.72 6.87
CA PRO A 430 11.51 -7.61 6.55
C PRO A 430 10.74 -6.91 7.67
N ALA A 431 9.84 -5.99 7.35
CA ALA A 431 8.98 -5.27 8.32
C ALA A 431 7.88 -6.19 8.90
N THR A 432 8.30 -7.29 9.52
CA THR A 432 7.47 -8.36 10.07
C THR A 432 7.99 -8.74 11.46
N GLY A 433 7.15 -9.38 12.27
CA GLY A 433 7.54 -9.84 13.60
C GLY A 433 8.70 -10.85 13.55
N LYS A 434 8.64 -11.78 12.60
CA LYS A 434 9.71 -12.73 12.27
C LYS A 434 10.98 -12.01 11.86
N GLY A 435 10.89 -10.99 11.00
CA GLY A 435 12.03 -10.18 10.57
C GLY A 435 12.72 -9.49 11.73
N LEU A 436 11.95 -8.95 12.69
CA LEU A 436 12.50 -8.35 13.91
C LEU A 436 13.25 -9.38 14.76
N VAL A 437 12.64 -10.53 15.07
CA VAL A 437 13.29 -11.57 15.88
C VAL A 437 14.54 -12.11 15.17
N ALA A 438 14.46 -12.37 13.87
CA ALA A 438 15.58 -12.84 13.05
C ALA A 438 16.74 -11.85 13.06
N GLY A 439 16.46 -10.57 12.84
CA GLY A 439 17.49 -9.52 12.87
C GLY A 439 18.12 -9.36 14.25
N CYS A 440 17.31 -9.44 15.31
CA CYS A 440 17.81 -9.37 16.68
C CYS A 440 18.72 -10.56 17.02
N CYS A 441 18.35 -11.78 16.63
CA CYS A 441 19.07 -13.00 16.97
C CYS A 441 20.17 -13.41 15.96
N GLY A 442 20.19 -12.81 14.77
CA GLY A 442 20.99 -13.23 13.62
C GLY A 442 20.28 -14.30 12.77
N HIS A 443 20.43 -14.21 11.44
CA HIS A 443 19.72 -15.02 10.43
C HIS A 443 19.90 -16.56 10.51
N VAL A 444 20.75 -17.06 11.41
CA VAL A 444 21.12 -18.48 11.52
C VAL A 444 20.14 -19.28 12.40
N VAL A 445 19.19 -18.62 13.08
CA VAL A 445 18.52 -19.17 14.27
C VAL A 445 17.06 -19.61 14.05
N ILE A 446 16.46 -19.34 12.89
CA ILE A 446 15.04 -19.68 12.64
C ILE A 446 14.96 -20.80 11.60
N GLN A 447 14.88 -22.05 12.08
CA GLN A 447 14.45 -23.22 11.29
C GLN A 447 12.97 -23.50 11.49
#